data_AF-A0A496PF46-F1
#
_entry.id   AF-A0A496PF46-F1
#
_cell.length_a   1.000
_cell.length_b   1.000
_cell.length_c   1.000
_cell.angle_alpha   90.00
_cell.angle_beta   90.00
_cell.angle_gamma   90.00
#
_symmetry.space_group_name_H-M   'P 1'
#
loop_
_entity.id
_entity.type
_entity.pdbx_description
1 polymer ?
#
loop_
_entity_poly.entity_id
_entity_poly.type
_entity_poly.pdbx_seq_one_letter_code
_entity_poly.pdbx_strand_id
1 'polypeptide(L)'
;IDFPNSVSVKSIQKRCGVSQSSVSTFMTMLERAGLVESQKIDQYTYYRRNETVIREFGEWYNKEVSIQADNIDKLLETVTLDDTSYPSTEDSSMLNQQQSIGISTKGLDYEKDNT
;
A
#
# COMPACT_ATOMS: atom_id res chain seq x y z
N ILE A 1 10.59 -20.57 25.94
CA ILE A 1 9.41 -19.80 25.50
C ILE A 1 8.66 -20.66 24.52
N ASP A 2 7.49 -21.16 24.94
CA ASP A 2 6.64 -22.02 24.11
C ASP A 2 5.71 -21.16 23.22
N PHE A 3 6.31 -20.25 22.46
CA PHE A 3 5.61 -19.40 21.49
C PHE A 3 6.60 -18.92 20.40
N PRO A 4 6.97 -19.81 19.47
CA PRO A 4 7.99 -19.55 18.47
C PRO A 4 7.56 -18.45 17.48
N ASN A 5 8.53 -17.72 16.93
CA ASN A 5 8.33 -16.66 15.94
C ASN A 5 7.46 -15.49 16.45
N SER A 6 7.40 -15.30 17.76
CA SER A 6 6.64 -14.22 18.40
C SER A 6 7.53 -13.02 18.76
N VAL A 7 6.89 -11.87 18.96
CA VAL A 7 7.55 -10.61 19.31
C VAL A 7 6.86 -9.92 20.47
N SER A 8 7.66 -9.23 21.30
CA SER A 8 7.14 -8.44 22.42
C SER A 8 6.60 -7.08 21.96
N VAL A 9 5.71 -6.48 22.76
CA VAL A 9 5.22 -5.11 22.55
C VAL A 9 6.37 -4.12 22.40
N LYS A 10 7.42 -4.23 23.23
CA LYS A 10 8.56 -3.33 23.22
C LYS A 10 9.34 -3.39 21.90
N SER A 11 9.46 -4.59 21.32
CA SER A 11 10.10 -4.79 20.01
C SER A 11 9.31 -4.11 18.89
N ILE A 12 7.98 -4.24 18.91
CA ILE A 12 7.09 -3.60 17.92
C ILE A 12 7.17 -2.08 18.07
N GLN A 13 7.09 -1.57 19.30
CA GLN A 13 7.19 -0.15 19.62
C GLN A 13 8.48 0.47 19.04
N LYS A 14 9.62 -0.17 19.29
CA LYS A 14 10.94 0.30 18.78
C LYS A 14 10.98 0.36 17.25
N ARG A 15 10.30 -0.56 16.56
CA ARG A 15 10.33 -0.64 15.10
C ARG A 15 9.32 0.28 14.42
N CYS A 16 8.15 0.48 15.04
CA CYS A 16 7.07 1.30 14.48
C CYS A 16 7.14 2.77 14.93
N GLY A 17 7.95 3.12 15.93
CA GLY A 17 8.09 4.51 16.40
C GLY A 17 6.84 5.08 17.08
N VAL A 18 5.90 4.23 17.48
CA VAL A 18 4.64 4.63 18.14
C VAL A 18 4.71 4.41 19.65
N SER A 19 3.76 4.95 20.41
CA SER A 19 3.66 4.68 21.84
C SER A 19 3.25 3.22 22.12
N GLN A 20 3.60 2.71 23.31
CA GLN A 20 3.19 1.38 23.74
C GLN A 20 1.66 1.21 23.78
N SER A 21 0.93 2.25 24.18
CA SER A 21 -0.54 2.23 24.19
C SER A 21 -1.12 2.08 22.79
N SER A 22 -0.58 2.81 21.80
CA SER A 22 -1.00 2.66 20.40
C SER A 22 -0.71 1.25 19.87
N VAL A 23 0.47 0.69 20.17
CA VAL A 23 0.77 -0.71 19.80
C VAL A 23 -0.26 -1.66 20.40
N SER A 24 -0.56 -1.53 21.69
CA SER A 24 -1.53 -2.41 22.37
C SER A 24 -2.92 -2.32 21.73
N THR A 25 -3.36 -1.10 21.40
CA THR A 25 -4.64 -0.86 20.73
C THR A 25 -4.68 -1.51 19.35
N PHE A 26 -3.63 -1.35 18.53
CA PHE A 26 -3.55 -2.01 17.22
C PHE A 26 -3.50 -3.53 17.32
N MET A 27 -2.71 -4.07 18.26
CA MET A 27 -2.63 -5.52 18.44
C MET A 27 -3.98 -6.12 18.87
N THR A 28 -4.73 -5.42 19.73
CA THR A 28 -6.08 -5.84 20.12
C THR A 28 -7.03 -5.88 18.92
N MET A 29 -6.94 -4.91 18.01
CA MET A 29 -7.74 -4.91 16.78
C MET A 29 -7.39 -6.08 15.86
N LEU A 30 -6.09 -6.33 15.66
CA LEU A 30 -5.62 -7.43 14.81
C LEU A 30 -5.94 -8.81 15.39
N GLU A 31 -5.87 -8.94 16.71
CA GLU A 31 -6.27 -10.17 17.42
C GLU A 31 -7.76 -10.43 17.28
N ARG A 32 -8.60 -9.40 17.46
CA ARG A 32 -10.05 -9.50 17.23
C ARG A 32 -10.40 -9.86 15.78
N ALA A 33 -9.58 -9.42 14.82
CA ALA A 33 -9.72 -9.78 13.42
C ALA A 33 -9.14 -11.17 13.08
N GLY A 34 -8.52 -11.86 14.04
CA GLY A 34 -7.90 -13.18 13.84
C GLY A 34 -6.58 -13.16 13.06
N LEU A 35 -6.05 -11.99 12.71
CA LEU A 35 -4.81 -11.83 11.93
C LEU A 35 -3.54 -12.04 12.78
N VAL A 36 -3.66 -11.89 14.09
CA VAL A 36 -2.56 -12.01 15.05
C VAL A 36 -3.04 -12.85 16.23
N GLU A 37 -2.15 -13.70 16.73
CA GLU A 37 -2.32 -14.47 17.96
C GLU A 37 -1.53 -13.80 19.09
N SER A 38 -2.12 -13.75 20.29
CA SER A 38 -1.44 -13.27 21.48
C SER A 38 -1.23 -14.41 22.49
N GLN A 39 -0.11 -14.38 23.20
CA GLN A 39 0.14 -15.29 24.32
C GLN A 39 0.81 -14.52 25.46
N LYS A 40 0.24 -14.64 26.66
CA LYS A 40 0.81 -14.09 27.88
C LYS A 40 1.84 -15.07 28.44
N ILE A 41 3.08 -14.61 28.56
CA ILE A 41 4.22 -15.38 29.09
C ILE A 41 4.82 -14.54 30.21
N ASP A 42 4.73 -15.05 31.44
CA ASP A 42 5.06 -14.35 32.67
C ASP A 42 4.31 -13.00 32.77
N GLN A 43 5.05 -11.90 32.74
CA GLN A 43 4.55 -10.53 32.85
C GLN A 43 4.35 -9.83 31.50
N TYR A 44 4.66 -10.48 30.38
CA TYR A 44 4.64 -9.88 29.05
C TYR A 44 3.69 -10.60 28.09
N THR A 45 3.04 -9.83 27.23
CA THR A 45 2.27 -10.36 26.09
C THR A 45 3.15 -10.37 24.85
N TYR A 46 3.18 -11.52 24.19
CA TYR A 46 3.85 -11.72 22.92
C TYR A 46 2.81 -11.88 21.82
N TYR A 47 3.15 -11.42 20.62
CA TYR A 47 2.29 -11.49 19.45
C TYR A 47 2.97 -12.25 18.31
N ARG A 48 2.17 -12.99 17.55
CA ARG A 48 2.60 -13.70 16.34
C ARG A 48 1.56 -13.55 15.26
N ARG A 49 1.98 -13.50 14.00
CA ARG A 49 1.06 -13.49 12.86
C ARG A 49 0.35 -14.82 12.71
N ASN A 50 -0.95 -14.78 12.41
CA ASN A 50 -1.70 -15.96 12.01
C ASN A 50 -1.62 -16.10 10.48
N GLU A 51 -0.60 -16.82 10.00
CA GLU A 51 -0.36 -16.96 8.55
C GLU A 51 -1.49 -17.70 7.82
N THR A 52 -2.24 -18.56 8.51
CA THR A 52 -3.39 -19.25 7.92
C THR A 52 -4.47 -18.23 7.53
N VAL A 53 -4.91 -17.40 8.49
CA VAL A 53 -5.95 -16.40 8.25
C VAL A 53 -5.48 -15.31 7.29
N ILE A 54 -4.22 -14.87 7.40
CA ILE A 54 -3.65 -13.88 6.49
C ILE A 54 -3.64 -14.40 5.04
N ARG A 55 -3.28 -15.66 4.84
CA ARG A 55 -3.28 -16.28 3.50
C ARG A 55 -4.69 -16.44 2.96
N GLU A 56 -5.63 -16.96 3.75
CA GLU A 56 -7.03 -17.08 3.36
C GLU A 56 -7.65 -15.73 2.99
N PHE A 57 -7.36 -14.69 3.78
CA PHE A 57 -7.78 -13.32 3.49
C PHE A 57 -7.19 -12.81 2.17
N GLY A 58 -5.89 -13.05 1.93
CA GLY A 58 -5.24 -12.66 0.67
C GLY A 58 -5.78 -13.40 -0.55
N GLU A 59 -6.05 -14.71 -0.43
CA GLU A 59 -6.67 -15.53 -1.47
C GLU A 59 -8.09 -15.03 -1.79
N TRP A 60 -8.90 -14.77 -0.76
CA TRP A 60 -10.23 -14.20 -0.92
C TRP A 60 -10.20 -12.82 -1.60
N TYR A 61 -9.30 -11.93 -1.15
CA TYR A 61 -9.17 -10.59 -1.70
C TYR A 61 -8.77 -10.63 -3.18
N ASN A 62 -7.80 -11.46 -3.56
CA ASN A 62 -7.39 -11.60 -4.96
C ASN A 62 -8.53 -12.13 -5.84
N LYS A 63 -9.32 -13.09 -5.34
CA LYS A 63 -10.48 -13.61 -6.06
C LYS A 63 -11.51 -12.52 -6.35
N GLU A 64 -11.79 -11.66 -5.39
CA GLU A 64 -12.78 -10.58 -5.54
C GLU A 64 -12.28 -9.46 -6.48
N VAL A 65 -10.99 -9.14 -6.42
CA VAL A 65 -10.39 -8.11 -7.27
C VAL A 65 -10.24 -8.58 -8.72
N SER A 66 -9.97 -9.87 -8.95
CA SER A 66 -9.94 -10.43 -10.31
C SER A 66 -11.29 -10.33 -11.03
N ILE A 67 -12.43 -10.41 -10.32
CA ILE A 67 -13.76 -10.27 -10.93
C ILE A 67 -14.01 -8.84 -11.47
N GLN A 68 -13.30 -7.82 -11.00
CA GLN A 68 -13.42 -6.46 -11.54
C GLN A 68 -12.52 -6.20 -12.76
N ALA A 69 -11.39 -6.90 -12.89
CA ALA A 69 -10.49 -6.74 -14.03
C ALA A 69 -11.12 -7.24 -15.34
N ASP A 70 -11.89 -8.33 -15.27
CA ASP A 70 -12.60 -8.93 -16.42
C ASP A 70 -13.62 -7.96 -17.06
N ASN A 71 -14.10 -6.95 -16.31
CA ASN A 71 -15.01 -5.93 -16.82
C ASN A 71 -14.30 -4.82 -17.61
N ILE A 72 -12.98 -4.63 -17.43
CA ILE A 72 -12.22 -3.63 -18.18
C ILE A 72 -12.00 -4.10 -19.62
N ASP A 73 -11.65 -5.36 -19.82
CA ASP A 73 -11.43 -5.93 -21.15
C ASP A 73 -12.73 -5.91 -21.99
N LYS A 74 -13.86 -6.20 -21.34
CA LYS A 74 -15.19 -6.11 -21.96
C LYS A 74 -15.61 -4.68 -22.32
N LEU A 75 -15.18 -3.69 -21.54
CA LEU A 75 -15.40 -2.27 -21.84
C LEU A 75 -14.51 -1.78 -23.00
N LEU A 76 -13.27 -2.27 -23.08
CA LEU A 76 -12.35 -1.96 -24.18
C LEU A 76 -12.82 -2.56 -25.52
N GLU A 77 -13.38 -3.77 -25.51
CA GLU A 77 -13.96 -4.41 -26.69
C GLU A 77 -15.17 -3.63 -27.25
N THR A 78 -16.00 -3.04 -26.38
CA THR A 78 -17.15 -2.20 -26.81
C THR A 78 -16.74 -0.82 -27.36
N VAL A 79 -15.59 -0.28 -26.93
CA VAL A 79 -15.08 1.01 -27.42
C VAL A 79 -14.48 0.89 -28.81
N THR A 80 -14.06 -0.31 -29.22
CA THR A 80 -13.40 -0.56 -30.51
C THR A 80 -14.33 -0.94 -31.66
N LEU A 81 -15.65 -0.97 -31.47
CA LEU A 81 -16.60 -1.16 -32.58
C LEU A 81 -16.65 0.12 -33.45
N ASP A 82 -15.79 0.15 -34.46
CA ASP A 82 -15.88 0.64 -35.85
C ASP A 82 -16.71 1.88 -36.25
N ASP A 83 -17.31 2.65 -35.34
CA ASP A 83 -18.11 3.84 -35.70
C ASP A 83 -17.32 5.16 -35.65
N THR A 84 -15.99 5.12 -35.56
CA THR A 84 -15.18 6.31 -35.84
C THR A 84 -14.98 6.48 -37.34
N SER A 85 -16.06 6.81 -38.04
CA SER A 85 -15.96 7.68 -39.23
C SER A 85 -15.60 9.10 -38.78
N TYR A 86 -14.42 9.25 -38.16
CA TYR A 86 -13.78 10.55 -38.07
C TYR A 86 -12.89 10.69 -39.30
N PRO A 87 -13.10 11.72 -40.14
CA PRO A 87 -12.25 11.93 -41.30
C PRO A 87 -10.82 12.23 -40.80
N SER A 88 -9.87 11.41 -41.24
CA SER A 88 -8.45 11.71 -41.09
C SER A 88 -8.12 12.91 -41.95
N THR A 89 -7.75 14.02 -41.33
CA THR A 89 -7.12 15.13 -42.03
C THR A 89 -5.62 14.98 -41.88
N GLU A 90 -5.02 14.26 -42.83
CA GLU A 90 -3.64 14.55 -43.21
C GLU A 90 -3.60 15.94 -43.84
N ASP A 91 -2.92 16.90 -43.19
CA ASP A 91 -1.98 17.72 -43.95
C ASP A 91 -0.83 18.22 -43.08
N SER A 92 0.35 18.18 -43.69
CA SER A 92 1.65 18.42 -43.10
C SER A 92 2.02 19.90 -43.20
N SER A 93 2.21 20.61 -42.09
CA SER A 93 3.16 21.74 -42.03
C SER A 93 3.33 22.30 -40.61
N MET A 94 4.48 22.07 -39.99
CA MET A 94 5.46 23.12 -39.66
C MET A 94 6.43 22.65 -38.57
N LEU A 95 7.69 22.55 -39.00
CA LEU A 95 8.88 22.33 -38.21
C LEU A 95 9.24 23.60 -37.41
N ASN A 96 9.86 23.37 -36.25
CA ASN A 96 10.85 24.22 -35.57
C ASN A 96 10.36 25.35 -34.64
N GLN A 97 10.52 25.17 -33.33
CA GLN A 97 11.64 25.79 -32.61
C GLN A 97 11.75 25.31 -31.16
N GLN A 98 12.97 24.89 -30.83
CA GLN A 98 13.53 24.66 -29.51
C GLN A 98 13.19 25.81 -28.54
N GLN A 99 12.72 25.50 -27.32
CA GLN A 99 13.16 26.26 -26.14
C GLN A 99 12.94 25.47 -24.84
N SER A 100 14.07 25.02 -24.30
CA SER A 100 14.27 24.52 -22.96
C SER A 100 13.92 25.59 -21.91
N ILE A 101 13.15 25.21 -20.90
CA ILE A 101 13.12 25.92 -19.61
C ILE A 101 13.43 24.91 -18.52
N GLY A 102 14.68 24.94 -18.04
CA GLY A 102 15.11 24.20 -16.86
C GLY A 102 14.45 24.80 -15.62
N ILE A 103 13.74 23.98 -14.86
CA ILE A 103 13.27 24.34 -13.53
C ILE A 103 14.44 24.19 -12.56
N SER A 104 15.00 25.35 -12.21
CA SER A 104 16.03 25.52 -11.19
C SER A 104 15.46 25.14 -9.82
N THR A 105 16.04 24.12 -9.20
CA THR A 105 15.82 23.79 -7.78
C THR A 105 16.51 24.85 -6.94
N LYS A 106 15.74 25.66 -6.20
CA LYS A 106 16.27 26.36 -5.03
C LYS A 106 15.81 25.63 -3.78
N GLY A 107 16.79 25.08 -3.05
CA GLY A 107 16.62 24.52 -1.73
C GLY A 107 16.04 25.56 -0.78
N LEU A 108 15.18 25.09 0.10
CA LEU A 108 14.77 25.84 1.27
C LEU A 108 15.72 25.50 2.41
N ASP A 109 16.48 26.52 2.77
CA ASP A 109 17.43 26.57 3.85
C ASP A 109 16.64 26.54 5.18
N TYR A 110 16.84 25.50 5.97
CA TYR A 110 16.46 25.51 7.38
C TYR A 110 17.75 25.48 8.21
N GLU A 111 18.32 26.67 8.43
CA GLU A 111 19.09 26.91 9.64
C GLU A 111 18.13 26.90 10.83
N LYS A 112 18.42 26.04 11.81
CA LYS A 112 18.14 26.36 13.21
C LYS A 112 19.13 25.67 14.11
N ASP A 113 20.14 26.44 14.52
CA ASP A 113 20.78 26.30 15.82
C ASP A 113 19.71 26.24 16.92
N ASN A 114 19.83 25.29 17.83
CA ASN A 114 19.70 25.55 19.27
C ASN A 114 19.99 24.30 20.11
N THR A 115 21.12 24.39 20.83
CA THR A 115 21.35 23.97 22.23
C THR A 115 21.33 22.48 22.57
#